data_AF-A0A428URN2-F1
#
_entry.id   AF-A0A428URN2-F1
#
_cell.length_a   1.000
_cell.length_b   1.000
_cell.length_c   1.000
_cell.angle_alpha   90.00
_cell.angle_beta   90.00
_cell.angle_gamma   90.00
#
_symmetry.space_group_name_H-M   'P 1'
#
loop_
_entity.id
_entity.type
_entity.pdbx_description
1 polymer ?
#
loop_
_entity_poly.entity_id
_entity_poly.type
_entity_poly.pdbx_seq_one_letter_code
_entity_poly.pdbx_strand_id
1 'polypeptide(L)'
;MDQFALENAKRYQVLVDRFKPAPIKGKTVAEEPNPDITIATRLRPMLEDEKEAGLLTGVFPRAEPAGTVDLHELRRTFRGAPGLTSFSFRVDRVFNSDDTTEAIYKELVKPLIPWAWGGGVSTMFAYGQTGSGKTYTVNGLERLIAETLFSDEVEGSRSIFISIIELAGNSAFDLLNSRKPISILEDSFGSTHLAGASEYHVTDAETLLKHINNAASFRRTASTQKNDSSSRSHAICKIRIENPDIPQADDGLLYLIDLAGSEAARDVTAHSAERMKESREINASLSVLKDCIRGRASVDAGTVPPGKKPYVPFRQSALTKVLKHVFDPTADRSCKTVVVACVNPSFLDVGASKNTLRYGEMLRVPVPKVAAPKYDAVKPSTWSHEQLQEWISKNSGTPAISAEILAPQETGKQLLRLPVPEFITRCLKTPEVTMEQATAFQLKFWRLHVDSQRPTNVKPKAEPKDTNGKTPSDKLGQHGLSSRDPRPEMSQVPFKERIRPGMVVSWNPPDDTPGFYRLPGRNLVTILSLEDETSYRCASVGPGFIPGAFAVYLWKQVVAKVEHMEAEVLLEYDVAMRSYYETV
;
A
#
# COMPACT_ATOMS: atom_id res chain seq x y z
N MET A 1 32.09 -14.93 -8.70
CA MET A 1 31.82 -16.13 -7.88
C MET A 1 31.34 -17.29 -8.73
N ASP A 2 30.68 -17.02 -9.87
CA ASP A 2 30.13 -18.07 -10.74
C ASP A 2 31.22 -18.95 -11.36
N GLN A 3 32.33 -18.36 -11.84
CA GLN A 3 33.47 -19.12 -12.33
C GLN A 3 34.03 -20.10 -11.28
N PHE A 4 34.12 -19.66 -10.01
CA PHE A 4 34.57 -20.54 -8.92
C PHE A 4 33.61 -21.71 -8.69
N ALA A 5 32.30 -21.47 -8.72
CA ALA A 5 31.30 -22.50 -8.54
C ALA A 5 31.33 -23.50 -9.71
N LEU A 6 31.45 -23.00 -10.94
CA LEU A 6 31.56 -23.82 -12.16
C LEU A 6 32.83 -24.67 -12.17
N GLU A 7 34.00 -24.10 -11.86
CA GLU A 7 35.28 -24.82 -11.76
C GLU A 7 35.23 -25.95 -10.71
N ASN A 8 34.35 -25.83 -9.72
CA ASN A 8 34.20 -26.79 -8.63
C ASN A 8 32.88 -27.58 -8.70
N ALA A 9 32.16 -27.57 -9.82
CA ALA A 9 30.85 -28.22 -9.96
C ALA A 9 30.88 -29.73 -9.65
N LYS A 10 31.89 -30.45 -10.13
CA LYS A 10 32.06 -31.89 -9.80
C LYS A 10 32.20 -32.13 -8.30
N ARG A 11 32.96 -31.28 -7.62
CA ARG A 11 33.14 -31.36 -6.17
C ARG A 11 31.85 -31.04 -5.44
N TYR A 12 31.13 -30.02 -5.91
CA TYR A 12 29.82 -29.66 -5.38
C TYR A 12 28.86 -30.85 -5.42
N GLN A 13 28.73 -31.50 -6.58
CA GLN A 13 27.87 -32.69 -6.74
C GLN A 13 28.24 -33.79 -5.73
N VAL A 14 29.53 -34.14 -5.61
CA VAL A 14 30.00 -35.16 -4.65
C VAL A 14 29.67 -34.79 -3.20
N LEU A 15 29.76 -33.51 -2.84
CA LEU A 15 29.44 -33.06 -1.48
C LEU A 15 27.93 -33.09 -1.21
N VAL A 16 27.10 -32.71 -2.20
CA VAL A 16 25.64 -32.76 -2.11
C VAL A 16 25.15 -34.21 -2.02
N ASP A 17 25.67 -35.12 -2.85
CA ASP A 17 25.29 -36.54 -2.84
C ASP A 17 25.62 -37.23 -1.49
N ARG A 18 26.65 -36.73 -0.79
CA ARG A 18 27.04 -37.20 0.55
C ARG A 18 26.32 -36.49 1.68
N PHE A 19 25.62 -35.38 1.40
CA PHE A 19 24.95 -34.61 2.42
C PHE A 19 23.81 -35.43 3.03
N LYS A 20 23.82 -35.54 4.37
CA LYS A 20 22.72 -36.15 5.12
C LYS A 20 21.95 -35.04 5.82
N PRO A 21 20.66 -34.83 5.50
CA PRO A 21 19.86 -33.79 6.13
C PRO A 21 19.79 -34.01 7.64
N ALA A 22 20.20 -33.00 8.42
CA ALA A 22 19.98 -33.03 9.85
C ALA A 22 18.48 -32.79 10.14
N PRO A 23 17.93 -33.39 11.21
CA PRO A 23 16.61 -32.99 11.71
C PRO A 23 16.64 -31.49 12.05
N ILE A 24 15.63 -30.74 11.62
CA ILE A 24 15.48 -29.35 12.06
C ILE A 24 15.21 -29.40 13.56
N LYS A 25 16.16 -28.92 14.38
CA LYS A 25 15.93 -28.71 15.81
C LYS A 25 14.79 -27.71 15.92
N GLY A 26 13.61 -28.18 16.31
CA GLY A 26 12.43 -27.34 16.47
C GLY A 26 12.79 -26.15 17.34
N LYS A 27 12.68 -24.94 16.79
CA LYS A 27 12.55 -23.76 17.64
C LYS A 27 11.22 -23.93 18.35
N THR A 28 11.32 -24.21 19.65
CA THR A 28 10.22 -24.53 20.55
C THR A 28 9.06 -23.51 20.49
N VAL A 29 7.83 -24.04 20.33
CA VAL A 29 6.54 -23.52 20.87
C VAL A 29 5.73 -22.47 20.05
N ALA A 30 6.09 -22.10 18.81
CA ALA A 30 5.30 -21.09 18.04
C ALA A 30 5.03 -21.46 16.56
N GLU A 31 4.66 -22.71 16.26
CA GLU A 31 4.58 -23.23 14.88
C GLU A 31 3.17 -23.67 14.42
N GLU A 32 2.08 -23.16 15.00
CA GLU A 32 0.79 -23.30 14.29
C GLU A 32 0.79 -22.35 13.08
N PRO A 33 0.38 -22.81 11.88
CA PRO A 33 0.25 -21.94 10.71
C PRO A 33 -0.60 -20.74 11.07
N ASN A 34 -0.15 -19.54 10.72
CA ASN A 34 -1.01 -18.38 10.85
C ASN A 34 -2.19 -18.55 9.87
N PRO A 35 -3.45 -18.64 10.35
CA PRO A 35 -4.60 -18.83 9.45
C PRO A 35 -4.80 -17.65 8.48
N ASP A 36 -4.22 -16.49 8.79
CA ASP A 36 -4.35 -15.26 8.02
C ASP A 36 -3.14 -14.98 7.12
N ILE A 37 -2.00 -15.66 7.31
CA ILE A 37 -0.81 -15.52 6.46
C ILE A 37 -0.25 -16.90 6.15
N THR A 38 -0.35 -17.33 4.89
CA THR A 38 0.25 -18.57 4.40
C THR A 38 1.48 -18.27 3.55
N ILE A 39 2.60 -18.92 3.87
CA ILE A 39 3.85 -18.78 3.12
C ILE A 39 4.13 -20.08 2.37
N ALA A 40 4.22 -19.97 1.06
CA ALA A 40 4.58 -21.05 0.18
C ALA A 40 5.86 -20.75 -0.58
N THR A 41 6.62 -21.79 -0.89
CA THR A 41 7.77 -21.71 -1.82
C THR A 41 7.38 -22.36 -3.13
N ARG A 42 7.73 -21.73 -4.26
CA ARG A 42 7.63 -22.33 -5.60
C ARG A 42 9.03 -22.48 -6.20
N LEU A 43 9.46 -23.72 -6.40
CA LEU A 43 10.65 -24.04 -7.17
C LEU A 43 10.29 -24.13 -8.65
N ARG A 44 10.89 -23.29 -9.50
CA ARG A 44 10.70 -23.47 -10.94
C ARG A 44 11.53 -24.67 -11.47
N PRO A 45 11.14 -25.29 -12.59
CA PRO A 45 12.01 -26.22 -13.30
C PRO A 45 13.35 -25.59 -13.69
N MET A 46 14.38 -26.41 -13.80
CA MET A 46 15.62 -26.02 -14.47
C MET A 46 15.35 -25.90 -15.97
N LEU A 47 15.74 -24.76 -16.55
CA LEU A 47 15.51 -24.49 -17.97
C LEU A 47 16.46 -25.31 -18.85
N GLU A 48 16.11 -25.50 -20.12
CA GLU A 48 16.93 -26.31 -21.04
C GLU A 48 18.32 -25.71 -21.27
N ASP A 49 18.42 -24.39 -21.41
CA ASP A 49 19.71 -23.67 -21.52
C ASP A 49 20.57 -23.80 -20.25
N GLU A 50 19.95 -23.83 -19.07
CA GLU A 50 20.65 -24.09 -17.81
C GLU A 50 21.19 -25.53 -17.74
N LYS A 51 20.42 -26.51 -18.24
CA LYS A 51 20.85 -27.91 -18.34
C LYS A 51 21.98 -28.08 -19.36
N GLU A 52 21.85 -27.45 -20.53
CA GLU A 52 22.86 -27.46 -21.59
C GLU A 52 24.17 -26.81 -21.14
N ALA A 53 24.08 -25.74 -20.32
CA ALA A 53 25.23 -25.12 -19.68
C ALA A 53 25.83 -25.96 -18.53
N GLY A 54 25.25 -27.12 -18.21
CA GLY A 54 25.71 -28.02 -17.16
C GLY A 54 25.54 -27.45 -15.75
N LEU A 55 24.57 -26.57 -15.54
CA LEU A 55 24.28 -26.02 -14.21
C LEU A 55 23.68 -27.10 -13.31
N LEU A 56 24.11 -27.11 -12.05
CA LEU A 56 23.65 -28.07 -11.05
C LEU A 56 22.53 -27.49 -10.19
N THR A 57 21.72 -28.37 -9.62
CA THR A 57 20.67 -27.98 -8.66
C THR A 57 21.29 -27.68 -7.31
N GLY A 58 20.84 -26.59 -6.67
CA GLY A 58 21.26 -26.20 -5.33
C GLY A 58 20.13 -25.98 -4.32
N VAL A 59 18.88 -26.20 -4.73
CA VAL A 59 17.69 -26.09 -3.89
C VAL A 59 16.97 -27.42 -3.88
N PHE A 60 16.76 -27.99 -2.70
CA PHE A 60 16.29 -29.36 -2.49
C PHE A 60 15.11 -29.37 -1.51
N PRO A 61 13.87 -29.39 -2.00
CA PRO A 61 12.68 -29.66 -1.20
C PRO A 61 12.78 -31.01 -0.48
N ARG A 62 12.39 -31.07 0.80
CA ARG A 62 12.29 -32.34 1.54
C ARG A 62 10.89 -32.92 1.45
N ALA A 63 10.80 -34.25 1.36
CA ALA A 63 9.55 -34.95 1.60
C ALA A 63 9.12 -34.87 3.08
N GLU A 64 10.07 -35.05 4.00
CA GLU A 64 9.82 -34.96 5.44
C GLU A 64 10.93 -34.19 6.20
N PRO A 65 10.57 -33.31 7.16
CA PRO A 65 9.22 -32.82 7.41
C PRO A 65 8.73 -31.93 6.26
N ALA A 66 7.45 -32.05 5.90
CA ALA A 66 6.83 -31.25 4.83
C ALA A 66 7.02 -29.74 5.07
N GLY A 67 7.06 -28.97 3.99
CA GLY A 67 7.31 -27.53 4.06
C GLY A 67 8.79 -27.15 4.21
N THR A 68 9.72 -28.11 4.15
CA THR A 68 11.16 -27.87 4.34
C THR A 68 11.90 -27.81 3.02
N VAL A 69 12.81 -26.83 2.88
CA VAL A 69 13.71 -26.69 1.73
C VAL A 69 15.15 -26.56 2.18
N ASP A 70 16.03 -27.41 1.65
CA ASP A 70 17.48 -27.35 1.83
C ASP A 70 18.17 -26.60 0.69
N LEU A 71 19.15 -25.76 1.04
CA LEU A 71 19.93 -24.97 0.11
C LEU A 71 21.40 -25.25 0.33
N HIS A 72 22.13 -25.53 -0.75
CA HIS A 72 23.53 -25.95 -0.69
C HIS A 72 24.43 -24.97 -1.45
N GLU A 73 25.30 -24.27 -0.72
CA GLU A 73 26.24 -23.28 -1.25
C GLU A 73 27.68 -23.79 -1.13
N LEU A 74 28.45 -23.75 -2.22
CA LEU A 74 29.88 -24.02 -2.15
C LEU A 74 30.63 -22.78 -1.66
N ARG A 75 31.40 -22.92 -0.58
CA ARG A 75 32.20 -21.82 -0.03
C ARG A 75 33.70 -22.08 -0.10
N ARG A 76 34.44 -21.01 -0.39
CA ARG A 76 35.89 -20.99 -0.26
C ARG A 76 36.25 -21.13 1.22
N THR A 77 37.19 -22.02 1.51
CA THR A 77 37.80 -22.12 2.84
C THR A 77 39.13 -21.36 2.82
N PHE A 78 39.55 -20.84 3.97
CA PHE A 78 40.84 -20.12 4.08
C PHE A 78 42.04 -21.04 3.83
N ARG A 79 41.89 -22.34 4.14
CA ARG A 79 42.84 -23.41 3.82
C ARG A 79 42.06 -24.64 3.35
N GLY A 80 42.59 -25.34 2.35
CA GLY A 80 42.02 -26.59 1.84
C GLY A 80 41.02 -26.42 0.69
N ALA A 81 40.39 -27.55 0.31
CA ALA A 81 39.43 -27.58 -0.78
C ALA A 81 38.07 -26.98 -0.35
N PRO A 82 37.27 -26.44 -1.29
CA PRO A 82 35.97 -25.82 -1.00
C PRO A 82 35.04 -26.71 -0.17
N GLY A 83 34.32 -26.10 0.76
CA GLY A 83 33.36 -26.78 1.64
C GLY A 83 31.92 -26.54 1.23
N LEU A 84 31.04 -27.48 1.55
CA LEU A 84 29.59 -27.31 1.42
C LEU A 84 29.05 -26.59 2.65
N THR A 85 28.29 -25.52 2.45
CA THR A 85 27.49 -24.88 3.50
C THR A 85 26.02 -25.10 3.18
N SER A 86 25.29 -25.70 4.11
CA SER A 86 23.87 -26.01 3.94
C SER A 86 23.00 -25.13 4.82
N PHE A 87 21.86 -24.71 4.28
CA PHE A 87 20.84 -23.95 4.98
C PHE A 87 19.50 -24.68 4.84
N SER A 88 18.68 -24.69 5.87
CA SER A 88 17.34 -25.28 5.83
C SER A 88 16.33 -24.21 6.23
N PHE A 89 15.25 -24.09 5.48
CA PHE A 89 14.13 -23.19 5.77
C PHE A 89 12.84 -24.00 5.87
N ARG A 90 11.94 -23.57 6.75
CA ARG A 90 10.61 -24.16 6.87
C ARG A 90 9.54 -23.12 6.54
N VAL A 91 8.66 -23.48 5.62
CA VAL A 91 7.49 -22.71 5.20
C VAL A 91 6.24 -23.57 5.35
N ASP A 92 5.05 -22.99 5.13
CA ASP A 92 3.81 -23.74 5.29
C ASP A 92 3.61 -24.74 4.14
N ARG A 93 4.03 -24.38 2.90
CA ARG A 93 3.95 -25.23 1.70
C ARG A 93 5.13 -25.10 0.76
N VAL A 94 5.51 -26.18 0.10
CA VAL A 94 6.56 -26.20 -0.94
C VAL A 94 5.99 -26.86 -2.19
N PHE A 95 6.02 -26.11 -3.29
CA PHE A 95 5.70 -26.56 -4.64
C PHE A 95 7.03 -26.80 -5.38
N ASN A 96 7.21 -28.02 -5.85
CA ASN A 96 8.35 -28.51 -6.60
C ASN A 96 8.29 -28.08 -8.07
N SER A 97 9.31 -28.44 -8.84
CA SER A 97 9.39 -28.16 -10.29
C SER A 97 8.19 -28.70 -11.07
N ASP A 98 7.63 -29.81 -10.62
CA ASP A 98 6.58 -30.54 -11.35
C ASP A 98 5.17 -30.05 -10.98
N ASP A 99 5.07 -29.19 -9.96
CA ASP A 99 3.80 -28.63 -9.52
C ASP A 99 3.32 -27.52 -10.46
N THR A 100 2.04 -27.60 -10.81
CA THR A 100 1.39 -26.70 -11.75
C THR A 100 0.89 -25.43 -11.06
N THR A 101 0.69 -24.36 -11.84
CA THR A 101 0.07 -23.13 -11.30
C THR A 101 -1.37 -23.41 -10.85
N GLU A 102 -2.05 -24.38 -11.46
CA GLU A 102 -3.37 -24.88 -11.07
C GLU A 102 -3.36 -25.53 -9.69
N ALA A 103 -2.31 -26.28 -9.33
CA ALA A 103 -2.15 -26.84 -7.99
C ALA A 103 -1.98 -25.72 -6.94
N ILE A 104 -1.10 -24.75 -7.23
CA ILE A 104 -0.89 -23.56 -6.37
C ILE A 104 -2.20 -22.79 -6.20
N TYR A 105 -2.96 -22.61 -7.27
CA TYR A 105 -4.26 -21.94 -7.26
C TYR A 105 -5.23 -22.65 -6.32
N LYS A 106 -5.46 -23.95 -6.52
CA LYS A 106 -6.44 -24.73 -5.75
C LYS A 106 -6.13 -24.72 -4.25
N GLU A 107 -4.85 -24.86 -3.88
CA GLU A 107 -4.46 -24.98 -2.48
C GLU A 107 -4.38 -23.64 -1.76
N LEU A 108 -3.81 -22.60 -2.40
CA LEU A 108 -3.51 -21.34 -1.71
C LEU A 108 -4.46 -20.20 -2.06
N VAL A 109 -4.85 -20.07 -3.32
CA VAL A 109 -5.45 -18.83 -3.84
C VAL A 109 -6.96 -18.92 -3.95
N LYS A 110 -7.50 -20.07 -4.35
CA LYS A 110 -8.95 -20.32 -4.40
C LYS A 110 -9.64 -20.00 -3.05
N PRO A 111 -9.09 -20.35 -1.87
CA PRO A 111 -9.68 -19.98 -0.58
C PRO A 111 -9.73 -18.48 -0.29
N LEU A 112 -8.94 -17.66 -0.99
CA LEU A 112 -8.95 -16.19 -0.86
C LEU A 112 -10.15 -15.55 -1.55
N ILE A 113 -10.75 -16.21 -2.54
CA ILE A 113 -11.86 -15.65 -3.33
C ILE A 113 -13.12 -15.52 -2.47
N PRO A 114 -13.63 -16.58 -1.79
CA PRO A 114 -14.81 -16.45 -0.92
C PRO A 114 -14.62 -15.43 0.20
N TRP A 115 -13.38 -15.28 0.69
CA TRP A 115 -13.04 -14.27 1.69
C TRP A 115 -13.21 -12.85 1.18
N ALA A 116 -12.66 -12.55 -0.01
CA ALA A 116 -12.87 -11.25 -0.66
C ALA A 116 -14.35 -11.07 -1.01
N TRP A 117 -15.03 -12.12 -1.52
CA TRP A 117 -16.45 -12.10 -1.87
C TRP A 117 -17.38 -11.70 -0.71
N GLY A 118 -16.98 -12.03 0.52
CA GLY A 118 -17.67 -11.67 1.76
C GLY A 118 -17.29 -10.30 2.35
N GLY A 119 -16.55 -9.45 1.62
CA GLY A 119 -16.12 -8.13 2.11
C GLY A 119 -14.79 -8.14 2.87
N GLY A 120 -14.04 -9.24 2.83
CA GLY A 120 -12.68 -9.33 3.37
C GLY A 120 -11.63 -8.71 2.45
N VAL A 121 -10.41 -8.55 2.99
CA VAL A 121 -9.23 -8.19 2.16
C VAL A 121 -8.37 -9.44 1.96
N SER A 122 -8.15 -9.81 0.70
CA SER A 122 -7.30 -10.91 0.28
C SER A 122 -6.08 -10.35 -0.47
N THR A 123 -4.90 -10.90 -0.23
CA THR A 123 -3.68 -10.47 -0.90
C THR A 123 -2.82 -11.68 -1.25
N MET A 124 -2.42 -11.79 -2.50
CA MET A 124 -1.41 -12.73 -2.95
C MET A 124 -0.27 -11.94 -3.57
N PHE A 125 0.96 -12.15 -3.09
CA PHE A 125 2.13 -11.58 -3.73
C PHE A 125 3.21 -12.60 -3.99
N ALA A 126 3.78 -12.54 -5.20
CA ALA A 126 4.91 -13.35 -5.61
C ALA A 126 6.22 -12.58 -5.33
N TYR A 127 7.17 -13.23 -4.66
CA TYR A 127 8.43 -12.65 -4.25
C TYR A 127 9.60 -13.56 -4.61
N GLY A 128 10.74 -12.99 -5.02
CA GLY A 128 11.91 -13.75 -5.46
C GLY A 128 12.81 -12.98 -6.42
N GLN A 129 13.96 -13.58 -6.75
CA GLN A 129 14.91 -12.99 -7.70
C GLN A 129 14.32 -12.85 -9.12
N THR A 130 14.97 -12.07 -9.97
CA THR A 130 14.69 -12.07 -11.42
C THR A 130 14.87 -13.47 -12.00
N GLY A 131 14.00 -13.87 -12.93
CA GLY A 131 14.04 -15.21 -13.53
C GLY A 131 13.58 -16.37 -12.64
N SER A 132 13.07 -16.13 -11.42
CA SER A 132 12.55 -17.19 -10.55
C SER A 132 11.13 -17.68 -10.88
N GLY A 133 10.44 -17.05 -11.83
CA GLY A 133 9.08 -17.45 -12.24
C GLY A 133 7.93 -16.70 -11.53
N LYS A 134 8.19 -15.53 -10.92
CA LYS A 134 7.14 -14.67 -10.31
C LYS A 134 6.02 -14.32 -11.29
N THR A 135 6.36 -13.63 -12.37
CA THR A 135 5.41 -13.21 -13.42
C THR A 135 4.66 -14.39 -14.02
N TYR A 136 5.35 -15.51 -14.28
CA TYR A 136 4.71 -16.75 -14.77
C TYR A 136 3.65 -17.27 -13.79
N THR A 137 3.96 -17.23 -12.49
CA THR A 137 3.03 -17.64 -11.43
C THR A 137 1.83 -16.71 -11.37
N VAL A 138 2.05 -15.41 -11.27
CA VAL A 138 0.97 -14.41 -11.13
C VAL A 138 0.04 -14.45 -12.33
N ASN A 139 0.56 -14.46 -13.57
CA ASN A 139 -0.26 -14.51 -14.78
C ASN A 139 -1.15 -15.77 -14.83
N GLY A 140 -0.61 -16.93 -14.44
CA GLY A 140 -1.40 -18.16 -14.41
C GLY A 140 -2.49 -18.14 -13.33
N LEU A 141 -2.20 -17.53 -12.18
CA LEU A 141 -3.19 -17.35 -11.10
C LEU A 141 -4.28 -16.35 -11.50
N GLU A 142 -3.91 -15.24 -12.14
CA GLU A 142 -4.86 -14.24 -12.66
C GLU A 142 -5.89 -14.85 -13.59
N ARG A 143 -5.47 -15.77 -14.49
CA ARG A 143 -6.38 -16.53 -15.36
C ARG A 143 -7.39 -17.36 -14.57
N LEU A 144 -6.90 -18.17 -13.63
CA LEU A 144 -7.75 -19.08 -12.85
C LEU A 144 -8.70 -18.33 -11.91
N ILE A 145 -8.25 -17.18 -11.37
CA ILE A 145 -9.09 -16.28 -10.58
C ILE A 145 -10.21 -15.70 -11.43
N ALA A 146 -9.90 -15.23 -12.64
CA ALA A 146 -10.91 -14.68 -13.54
C ALA A 146 -11.99 -15.71 -13.87
N GLU A 147 -11.59 -16.95 -14.16
CA GLU A 147 -12.53 -18.06 -14.39
C GLU A 147 -13.43 -18.31 -13.17
N THR A 148 -12.87 -18.29 -11.96
CA THR A 148 -13.64 -18.59 -10.75
C THR A 148 -14.57 -17.45 -10.31
N LEU A 149 -14.14 -16.19 -10.45
CA LEU A 149 -14.93 -15.02 -10.07
C LEU A 149 -16.25 -14.89 -10.87
N PHE A 150 -16.29 -15.44 -12.08
CA PHE A 150 -17.46 -15.43 -12.96
C PHE A 150 -18.05 -16.82 -13.18
N SER A 151 -17.72 -17.78 -12.31
CA SER A 151 -18.31 -19.13 -12.30
C SER A 151 -19.44 -19.23 -11.27
N ASP A 152 -20.23 -20.29 -11.37
CA ASP A 152 -21.26 -20.62 -10.38
C ASP A 152 -20.69 -21.14 -9.05
N GLU A 153 -19.36 -21.19 -8.87
CA GLU A 153 -18.73 -21.63 -7.62
C GLU A 153 -18.87 -20.62 -6.46
N VAL A 154 -19.18 -19.36 -6.77
CA VAL A 154 -19.39 -18.29 -5.78
C VAL A 154 -20.85 -17.84 -5.80
N GLU A 155 -21.52 -17.92 -4.65
CA GLU A 155 -22.95 -17.61 -4.55
C GLU A 155 -23.21 -16.10 -4.43
N GLY A 156 -24.29 -15.65 -5.10
CA GLY A 156 -24.79 -14.27 -5.06
C GLY A 156 -24.17 -13.35 -6.10
N SER A 157 -24.93 -12.38 -6.60
CA SER A 157 -24.42 -11.41 -7.58
C SER A 157 -23.46 -10.41 -6.94
N ARG A 158 -22.37 -10.07 -7.64
CA ARG A 158 -21.43 -9.01 -7.25
C ARG A 158 -21.10 -8.12 -8.44
N SER A 159 -20.85 -6.84 -8.16
CA SER A 159 -20.26 -5.93 -9.13
C SER A 159 -18.74 -6.01 -8.99
N ILE A 160 -18.06 -6.41 -10.05
CA ILE A 160 -16.59 -6.63 -10.02
C ILE A 160 -15.91 -5.51 -10.78
N PHE A 161 -14.87 -4.94 -10.17
CA PHE A 161 -14.09 -3.87 -10.76
C PHE A 161 -12.61 -4.18 -10.72
N ILE A 162 -11.86 -3.75 -11.75
CA ILE A 162 -10.42 -3.93 -11.83
C ILE A 162 -9.68 -2.59 -11.94
N SER A 163 -8.57 -2.49 -11.22
CA SER A 163 -7.55 -1.46 -11.39
C SER A 163 -6.18 -2.12 -11.39
N ILE A 164 -5.30 -1.75 -12.33
CA ILE A 164 -3.95 -2.30 -12.42
C ILE A 164 -2.95 -1.16 -12.44
N ILE A 165 -2.03 -1.16 -11.49
CA ILE A 165 -1.00 -0.13 -11.35
C ILE A 165 0.40 -0.71 -11.41
N GLU A 166 1.34 0.13 -11.80
CA GLU A 166 2.77 -0.13 -11.77
C GLU A 166 3.44 0.79 -10.75
N LEU A 167 4.28 0.23 -9.88
CA LEU A 167 5.16 0.98 -9.00
C LEU A 167 6.60 0.87 -9.50
N ALA A 168 7.15 1.97 -9.98
CA ALA A 168 8.56 2.10 -10.33
C ALA A 168 9.24 3.02 -9.30
N GLY A 169 10.00 2.41 -8.38
CA GLY A 169 10.53 3.10 -7.21
C GLY A 169 9.40 3.62 -6.30
N ASN A 170 9.33 4.94 -6.12
CA ASN A 170 8.25 5.60 -5.37
C ASN A 170 7.18 6.26 -6.28
N SER A 171 7.33 6.14 -7.59
CA SER A 171 6.36 6.63 -8.56
C SER A 171 5.34 5.54 -8.86
N ALA A 172 4.07 5.93 -8.98
CA ALA A 172 2.96 5.03 -9.29
C ALA A 172 2.30 5.45 -10.61
N PHE A 173 1.93 4.46 -11.43
CA PHE A 173 1.34 4.66 -12.75
C PHE A 173 0.16 3.74 -12.97
N ASP A 174 -0.86 4.21 -13.68
CA ASP A 174 -2.03 3.43 -14.07
C ASP A 174 -1.78 2.68 -15.39
N LEU A 175 -1.70 1.35 -15.33
CA LEU A 175 -1.45 0.51 -16.50
C LEU A 175 -2.67 0.34 -17.41
N LEU A 176 -3.87 0.69 -16.95
CA LEU A 176 -5.08 0.68 -17.77
C LEU A 176 -5.35 2.02 -18.46
N ASN A 177 -4.54 3.04 -18.17
CA ASN A 177 -4.64 4.37 -18.74
C ASN A 177 -3.28 4.86 -19.26
N SER A 178 -2.66 4.05 -20.12
CA SER A 178 -1.41 4.38 -20.82
C SER A 178 -0.29 4.86 -19.90
N ARG A 179 -0.16 4.23 -18.73
CA ARG A 179 0.87 4.54 -17.71
C ARG A 179 0.79 5.98 -17.19
N LYS A 180 -0.42 6.53 -17.07
CA LYS A 180 -0.64 7.87 -16.50
C LYS A 180 -0.18 7.90 -15.03
N PRO A 181 0.56 8.93 -14.58
CA PRO A 181 0.97 9.04 -13.19
C PRO A 181 -0.22 9.14 -12.23
N ILE A 182 -0.12 8.47 -11.08
CA ILE A 182 -1.12 8.48 -10.01
C ILE A 182 -0.46 8.76 -8.65
N SER A 183 -1.28 9.08 -7.65
CA SER A 183 -0.82 9.33 -6.28
C SER A 183 -1.34 8.28 -5.30
N ILE A 184 -0.50 7.88 -4.35
CA ILE A 184 -0.89 6.99 -3.24
C ILE A 184 -1.11 7.85 -2.00
N LEU A 185 -2.37 8.02 -1.61
CA LEU A 185 -2.80 8.90 -0.53
C LEU A 185 -3.45 8.09 0.60
N GLU A 186 -3.53 8.67 1.79
CA GLU A 186 -4.25 8.09 2.93
C GLU A 186 -5.40 9.04 3.29
N ASP A 187 -6.60 8.49 3.48
CA ASP A 187 -7.74 9.28 3.95
C ASP A 187 -7.71 9.49 5.47
N SER A 188 -8.67 10.26 6.00
CA SER A 188 -8.83 10.49 7.43
C SER A 188 -9.13 9.22 8.24
N PHE A 189 -9.59 8.16 7.57
CA PHE A 189 -9.86 6.84 8.16
C PHE A 189 -8.64 5.93 8.14
N GLY A 190 -7.49 6.40 7.65
CA GLY A 190 -6.28 5.60 7.53
C GLY A 190 -6.29 4.61 6.37
N SER A 191 -7.26 4.68 5.45
CA SER A 191 -7.33 3.81 4.27
C SER A 191 -6.45 4.35 3.15
N THR A 192 -5.67 3.47 2.52
CA THR A 192 -4.82 3.84 1.37
C THR A 192 -5.65 3.90 0.09
N HIS A 193 -5.56 5.01 -0.63
CA HIS A 193 -6.25 5.27 -1.90
C HIS A 193 -5.27 5.49 -3.06
N LEU A 194 -5.65 4.97 -4.24
CA LEU A 194 -4.93 5.15 -5.50
C LEU A 194 -5.56 6.32 -6.28
N ALA A 195 -5.25 7.55 -5.86
CA ALA A 195 -5.83 8.75 -6.43
C ALA A 195 -5.38 8.97 -7.89
N GLY A 196 -6.36 9.02 -8.79
CA GLY A 196 -6.13 9.15 -10.24
C GLY A 196 -6.03 7.83 -10.99
N ALA A 197 -6.06 6.68 -10.30
CA ALA A 197 -6.16 5.38 -10.96
C ALA A 197 -7.55 5.17 -11.54
N SER A 198 -7.59 4.60 -12.73
CA SER A 198 -8.81 4.16 -13.40
C SER A 198 -9.26 2.83 -12.79
N GLU A 199 -10.57 2.67 -12.66
CA GLU A 199 -11.21 1.47 -12.18
C GLU A 199 -12.33 1.12 -13.17
N TYR A 200 -12.30 -0.10 -13.71
CA TYR A 200 -13.20 -0.55 -14.78
C TYR A 200 -14.12 -1.63 -14.25
N HIS A 201 -15.42 -1.47 -14.46
CA HIS A 201 -16.40 -2.52 -14.21
C HIS A 201 -16.24 -3.66 -15.22
N VAL A 202 -16.21 -4.90 -14.74
CA VAL A 202 -16.03 -6.11 -15.56
C VAL A 202 -17.22 -7.04 -15.38
N THR A 203 -17.77 -7.52 -16.49
CA THR A 203 -18.99 -8.33 -16.52
C THR A 203 -18.75 -9.82 -16.75
N ASP A 204 -17.54 -10.18 -17.17
CA ASP A 204 -17.16 -11.54 -17.51
C ASP A 204 -15.64 -11.76 -17.40
N ALA A 205 -15.25 -13.03 -17.36
CA ALA A 205 -13.85 -13.44 -17.24
C ALA A 205 -12.99 -13.00 -18.43
N GLU A 206 -13.55 -12.98 -19.65
CA GLU A 206 -12.82 -12.58 -20.86
C GLU A 206 -12.41 -11.11 -20.80
N THR A 207 -13.34 -10.24 -20.40
CA THR A 207 -13.11 -8.80 -20.25
C THR A 207 -12.10 -8.52 -19.15
N LEU A 208 -12.20 -9.23 -18.01
CA LEU A 208 -11.21 -9.14 -16.93
C LEU A 208 -9.81 -9.51 -17.44
N LEU A 209 -9.67 -10.63 -18.16
CA LEU A 209 -8.40 -11.08 -18.72
C LEU A 209 -7.88 -10.14 -19.81
N LYS A 210 -8.76 -9.52 -20.59
CA LYS A 210 -8.40 -8.50 -21.58
C LYS A 210 -7.72 -7.30 -20.91
N HIS A 211 -8.27 -6.80 -19.79
CA HIS A 211 -7.64 -5.71 -19.03
C HIS A 211 -6.27 -6.11 -18.47
N ILE A 212 -6.14 -7.32 -17.92
CA ILE A 212 -4.87 -7.87 -17.40
C ILE A 212 -3.83 -7.97 -18.52
N ASN A 213 -4.19 -8.56 -19.66
CA ASN A 213 -3.30 -8.70 -20.81
C ASN A 213 -2.89 -7.35 -21.40
N ASN A 214 -3.81 -6.38 -21.45
CA ASN A 214 -3.51 -5.02 -21.89
C ASN A 214 -2.49 -4.35 -20.97
N ALA A 215 -2.71 -4.37 -19.65
CA ALA A 215 -1.75 -3.85 -18.68
C ALA A 215 -0.38 -4.53 -18.78
N ALA A 216 -0.35 -5.85 -18.96
CA ALA A 216 0.89 -6.62 -19.14
C ALA A 216 1.63 -6.24 -20.44
N SER A 217 0.91 -5.80 -21.48
CA SER A 217 1.52 -5.29 -22.72
C SER A 217 2.18 -3.92 -22.49
N PHE A 218 1.49 -2.99 -21.81
CA PHE A 218 2.03 -1.68 -21.47
C PHE A 218 3.27 -1.78 -20.58
N ARG A 219 3.23 -2.68 -19.60
CA ARG A 219 4.38 -2.98 -18.75
C ARG A 219 5.57 -3.45 -19.58
N ARG A 220 5.37 -4.28 -20.61
CA ARG A 220 6.44 -4.75 -21.52
C ARG A 220 6.98 -3.65 -22.44
N THR A 221 6.14 -2.78 -23.01
CA THR A 221 6.56 -1.80 -24.02
C THR A 221 7.39 -0.63 -23.51
N ALA A 222 7.44 -0.38 -22.19
CA ALA A 222 8.25 0.69 -21.60
C ALA A 222 9.77 0.46 -21.70
N SER A 223 10.22 -0.70 -22.20
CA SER A 223 11.64 -1.03 -22.35
C SER A 223 12.19 -0.52 -23.69
N THR A 224 12.96 0.56 -23.69
CA THR A 224 13.66 1.05 -24.90
C THR A 224 14.90 0.23 -25.28
N GLN A 225 15.32 -0.78 -24.50
CA GLN A 225 16.40 -1.69 -24.87
C GLN A 225 16.24 -3.06 -24.18
N LYS A 226 15.95 -4.10 -24.96
CA LYS A 226 16.29 -5.53 -24.77
C LYS A 226 16.14 -6.19 -23.37
N ASN A 227 15.33 -5.67 -22.45
CA ASN A 227 15.21 -6.18 -21.07
C ASN A 227 13.75 -6.42 -20.65
N ASP A 228 13.55 -7.43 -19.82
CA ASP A 228 12.26 -7.80 -19.20
C ASP A 228 11.84 -6.79 -18.13
N SER A 229 10.93 -5.89 -18.49
CA SER A 229 10.35 -4.87 -17.60
C SER A 229 9.73 -5.43 -16.31
N SER A 230 9.29 -6.70 -16.32
CA SER A 230 8.71 -7.33 -15.13
C SER A 230 9.72 -7.50 -13.98
N SER A 231 11.02 -7.39 -14.24
CA SER A 231 12.04 -7.47 -13.20
C SER A 231 12.23 -6.19 -12.40
N ARG A 232 11.72 -5.04 -12.89
CA ARG A 232 12.14 -3.71 -12.42
C ARG A 232 11.05 -2.82 -11.82
N SER A 233 9.79 -3.17 -12.03
CA SER A 233 8.66 -2.51 -11.39
C SER A 233 7.74 -3.52 -10.75
N HIS A 234 7.05 -3.12 -9.69
CA HIS A 234 6.03 -3.95 -9.05
C HIS A 234 4.71 -3.74 -9.78
N ALA A 235 4.05 -4.80 -10.22
CA ALA A 235 2.68 -4.72 -10.72
C ALA A 235 1.70 -5.11 -9.62
N ILE A 236 0.63 -4.33 -9.48
CA ILE A 236 -0.43 -4.55 -8.52
C ILE A 236 -1.75 -4.55 -9.29
N CYS A 237 -2.36 -5.73 -9.39
CA CYS A 237 -3.73 -5.91 -9.86
C CYS A 237 -4.65 -5.91 -8.64
N LYS A 238 -5.55 -4.93 -8.56
CA LYS A 238 -6.57 -4.79 -7.53
C LYS A 238 -7.92 -5.12 -8.15
N ILE A 239 -8.58 -6.15 -7.62
CA ILE A 239 -9.97 -6.49 -7.93
C ILE A 239 -10.82 -6.06 -6.74
N ARG A 240 -11.80 -5.18 -6.99
CA ARG A 240 -12.81 -4.75 -6.00
C ARG A 240 -14.12 -5.48 -6.29
N ILE A 241 -14.70 -6.06 -5.25
CA ILE A 241 -15.91 -6.89 -5.31
C ILE A 241 -16.95 -6.23 -4.44
N GLU A 242 -17.90 -5.56 -5.07
CA GLU A 242 -18.98 -4.82 -4.41
C GLU A 242 -20.23 -5.71 -4.32
N ASN A 243 -20.90 -5.66 -3.17
CA ASN A 243 -22.16 -6.37 -2.97
C ASN A 243 -23.35 -5.40 -3.19
N PRO A 244 -24.05 -5.48 -4.33
CA PRO A 244 -25.16 -4.58 -4.62
C PRO A 244 -26.36 -4.81 -3.68
N ASP A 245 -26.50 -6.00 -3.10
CA ASP A 245 -27.59 -6.33 -2.18
C ASP A 245 -27.37 -5.70 -0.80
N ILE A 246 -26.12 -5.38 -0.46
CA ILE A 246 -25.73 -4.74 0.80
C ILE A 246 -24.75 -3.61 0.48
N PRO A 247 -25.21 -2.48 -0.11
CA PRO A 247 -24.33 -1.40 -0.55
C PRO A 247 -23.48 -0.80 0.55
N GLN A 248 -23.90 -1.00 1.80
CA GLN A 248 -23.21 -0.41 2.96
C GLN A 248 -22.05 -1.29 3.40
N ALA A 249 -22.05 -2.57 3.06
CA ALA A 249 -20.96 -3.49 3.43
C ALA A 249 -19.60 -2.99 2.90
N ASP A 250 -18.54 -3.32 3.63
CA ASP A 250 -17.18 -3.10 3.13
C ASP A 250 -16.97 -3.92 1.84
N ASP A 251 -16.57 -3.26 0.75
CA ASP A 251 -16.22 -3.96 -0.50
C ASP A 251 -15.11 -4.98 -0.30
N GLY A 252 -15.29 -6.15 -0.90
CA GLY A 252 -14.25 -7.15 -1.05
C GLY A 252 -13.05 -6.63 -1.82
N LEU A 253 -11.84 -6.91 -1.35
CA LEU A 253 -10.62 -6.53 -2.07
C LEU A 253 -9.73 -7.75 -2.29
N LEU A 254 -9.34 -8.01 -3.53
CA LEU A 254 -8.34 -9.01 -3.88
C LEU A 254 -7.16 -8.34 -4.58
N TYR A 255 -6.00 -8.41 -3.96
CA TYR A 255 -4.74 -7.90 -4.50
C TYR A 255 -3.89 -9.04 -5.03
N LEU A 256 -3.48 -8.95 -6.30
CA LEU A 256 -2.52 -9.85 -6.94
C LEU A 256 -1.29 -9.03 -7.31
N ILE A 257 -0.15 -9.40 -6.74
CA ILE A 257 1.04 -8.56 -6.79
C ILE A 257 2.22 -9.35 -7.32
N ASP A 258 2.80 -8.84 -8.39
CA ASP A 258 4.05 -9.32 -8.95
C ASP A 258 5.16 -8.34 -8.57
N LEU A 259 5.95 -8.71 -7.55
CA LEU A 259 7.03 -7.84 -7.08
C LEU A 259 8.20 -7.85 -8.06
N ALA A 260 8.88 -6.72 -8.18
CA ALA A 260 10.15 -6.61 -8.87
C ALA A 260 11.19 -7.60 -8.28
N GLY A 261 12.13 -8.04 -9.11
CA GLY A 261 13.14 -9.01 -8.70
C GLY A 261 14.07 -8.44 -7.63
N SER A 262 14.36 -9.23 -6.59
CA SER A 262 15.45 -8.91 -5.67
C SER A 262 16.79 -9.29 -6.30
N GLU A 263 17.23 -8.55 -7.32
CA GLU A 263 18.47 -8.80 -8.05
C GLU A 263 19.67 -8.84 -7.10
N ALA A 264 20.61 -9.74 -7.39
CA ALA A 264 21.82 -9.87 -6.60
C ALA A 264 22.84 -8.82 -7.05
N ALA A 265 23.73 -8.38 -6.14
CA ALA A 265 24.78 -7.41 -6.45
C ALA A 265 25.66 -7.78 -7.66
N ARG A 266 25.64 -9.05 -8.09
CA ARG A 266 26.34 -9.58 -9.27
C ARG A 266 25.80 -9.04 -10.59
N ASP A 267 24.50 -8.73 -10.66
CA ASP A 267 23.86 -8.24 -11.90
C ASP A 267 24.21 -6.75 -12.14
N VAL A 268 24.67 -6.07 -11.09
CA VAL A 268 24.93 -4.62 -11.07
C VAL A 268 26.24 -4.22 -11.76
N THR A 269 27.20 -5.13 -11.92
CA THR A 269 28.55 -4.80 -12.43
C THR A 269 28.59 -4.40 -13.91
N ALA A 270 27.52 -4.64 -14.67
CA ALA A 270 27.40 -4.27 -16.10
C ALA A 270 26.29 -3.21 -16.35
N HIS A 271 25.84 -2.49 -15.32
CA HIS A 271 24.74 -1.54 -15.42
C HIS A 271 25.21 -0.13 -15.77
N SER A 272 24.46 0.56 -16.65
CA SER A 272 24.58 2.01 -16.83
C SER A 272 24.19 2.74 -15.55
N ALA A 273 24.53 4.04 -15.45
CA ALA A 273 24.18 4.86 -14.29
C ALA A 273 22.66 4.88 -14.02
N GLU A 274 21.82 4.93 -15.08
CA GLU A 274 20.36 4.86 -14.94
C GLU A 274 19.91 3.50 -14.37
N ARG A 275 20.48 2.39 -14.87
CA ARG A 275 20.17 1.04 -14.37
C ARG A 275 20.59 0.84 -12.92
N MET A 276 21.72 1.43 -12.52
CA MET A 276 22.14 1.42 -11.11
C MET A 276 21.16 2.19 -10.22
N LYS A 277 20.62 3.32 -10.69
CA LYS A 277 19.60 4.08 -9.96
C LYS A 277 18.31 3.27 -9.80
N GLU A 278 17.82 2.68 -10.87
CA GLU A 278 16.64 1.80 -10.88
C GLU A 278 16.82 0.60 -9.92
N SER A 279 17.97 -0.09 -9.99
CA SER A 279 18.30 -1.21 -9.10
C SER A 279 18.32 -0.81 -7.62
N ARG A 280 18.78 0.40 -7.30
CA ARG A 280 18.74 0.93 -5.93
C ARG A 280 17.31 1.19 -5.47
N GLU A 281 16.46 1.73 -6.32
CA GLU A 281 15.05 2.01 -6.00
C GLU A 281 14.25 0.71 -5.75
N ILE A 282 14.45 -0.31 -6.58
CA ILE A 282 13.86 -1.64 -6.38
C ILE A 282 14.29 -2.21 -5.03
N ASN A 283 15.60 -2.23 -4.75
CA ASN A 283 16.12 -2.75 -3.49
C ASN A 283 15.69 -1.94 -2.28
N ALA A 284 15.53 -0.62 -2.40
CA ALA A 284 15.01 0.23 -1.33
C ALA A 284 13.56 -0.15 -0.99
N SER A 285 12.69 -0.28 -1.99
CA SER A 285 11.30 -0.68 -1.78
C SER A 285 11.17 -2.05 -1.11
N LEU A 286 11.99 -3.03 -1.54
CA LEU A 286 12.06 -4.36 -0.95
C LEU A 286 12.71 -4.36 0.44
N SER A 287 13.63 -3.44 0.74
CA SER A 287 14.20 -3.27 2.08
C SER A 287 13.14 -2.79 3.07
N VAL A 288 12.38 -1.76 2.69
CA VAL A 288 11.28 -1.26 3.53
C VAL A 288 10.22 -2.34 3.74
N LEU A 289 9.92 -3.15 2.72
CA LEU A 289 9.04 -4.31 2.86
C LEU A 289 9.55 -5.27 3.94
N LYS A 290 10.85 -5.60 3.93
CA LYS A 290 11.47 -6.46 4.95
C LYS A 290 11.41 -5.85 6.34
N ASP A 291 11.59 -4.54 6.46
CA ASP A 291 11.50 -3.84 7.75
C ASP A 291 10.06 -3.78 8.27
N CYS A 292 9.06 -3.68 7.39
CA CYS A 292 7.65 -3.82 7.77
C CYS A 292 7.33 -5.22 8.29
N ILE A 293 7.87 -6.26 7.65
CA ILE A 293 7.73 -7.66 8.08
C ILE A 293 8.35 -7.85 9.47
N ARG A 294 9.58 -7.36 9.69
CA ARG A 294 10.26 -7.41 11.00
C ARG A 294 9.50 -6.63 12.06
N GLY A 295 8.98 -5.45 11.69
CA GLY A 295 8.15 -4.62 12.55
C GLY A 295 6.95 -5.38 13.07
N ARG A 296 6.15 -5.98 12.17
CA ARG A 296 4.99 -6.82 12.53
C ARG A 296 5.40 -7.99 13.43
N ALA A 297 6.46 -8.72 13.07
CA ALA A 297 7.00 -9.83 13.85
C ALA A 297 7.33 -9.47 15.31
N SER A 298 7.86 -8.27 15.54
CA SER A 298 8.25 -7.81 16.89
C SER A 298 7.05 -7.48 17.79
N VAL A 299 5.93 -7.07 17.21
CA VAL A 299 4.68 -6.76 17.94
C VAL A 299 4.13 -7.99 18.62
N ASP A 300 4.08 -9.08 17.86
CA ASP A 300 3.44 -10.32 18.29
C ASP A 300 4.30 -11.08 19.32
N ALA A 301 5.61 -10.79 19.38
CA ALA A 301 6.52 -11.36 20.38
C ALA A 301 6.34 -10.79 21.80
N GLY A 302 5.32 -9.96 22.07
CA GLY A 302 5.05 -9.40 23.40
C GLY A 302 6.13 -8.47 23.93
N THR A 303 7.06 -8.03 23.07
CA THR A 303 8.22 -7.19 23.43
C THR A 303 7.88 -5.70 23.52
N VAL A 304 6.67 -5.31 23.13
CA VAL A 304 6.22 -3.92 23.17
C VAL A 304 5.71 -3.56 24.57
N PRO A 305 6.27 -2.54 25.24
CA PRO A 305 5.79 -2.11 26.54
C PRO A 305 4.30 -1.72 26.49
N PRO A 306 3.49 -2.04 27.52
CA PRO A 306 2.11 -1.61 27.61
C PRO A 306 2.00 -0.09 27.38
N GLY A 307 1.21 0.32 26.39
CA GLY A 307 0.95 1.75 26.09
C GLY A 307 1.80 2.38 24.99
N LYS A 308 2.78 1.68 24.40
CA LYS A 308 3.44 2.14 23.15
C LYS A 308 2.85 1.43 21.93
N LYS A 309 2.39 2.18 20.94
CA LYS A 309 2.03 1.60 19.64
C LYS A 309 3.31 1.12 18.94
N PRO A 310 3.35 -0.13 18.44
CA PRO A 310 4.46 -0.58 17.62
C PRO A 310 4.56 0.24 16.34
N TYR A 311 5.76 0.75 16.04
CA TYR A 311 6.00 1.48 14.80
C TYR A 311 6.37 0.51 13.67
N VAL A 312 5.57 0.50 12.62
CA VAL A 312 5.85 -0.23 11.38
C VAL A 312 6.10 0.78 10.26
N PRO A 313 7.24 0.75 9.54
CA PRO A 313 7.65 1.80 8.61
C PRO A 313 6.95 1.77 7.24
N PHE A 314 5.64 1.46 7.18
CA PHE A 314 4.90 1.30 5.92
C PHE A 314 4.77 2.59 5.10
N ARG A 315 5.13 3.76 5.64
CA ARG A 315 5.13 5.04 4.90
C ARG A 315 6.41 5.28 4.09
N GLN A 316 7.45 4.47 4.25
CA GLN A 316 8.77 4.73 3.67
C GLN A 316 8.91 4.31 2.19
N SER A 317 8.00 3.49 1.66
CA SER A 317 7.97 3.17 0.23
C SER A 317 6.55 3.15 -0.32
N ALA A 318 6.37 3.48 -1.60
CA ALA A 318 5.08 3.38 -2.29
C ALA A 318 4.46 1.98 -2.15
N LEU A 319 5.28 0.93 -2.31
CA LEU A 319 4.85 -0.46 -2.16
C LEU A 319 4.26 -0.74 -0.77
N THR A 320 4.95 -0.31 0.28
CA THR A 320 4.49 -0.58 1.66
C THR A 320 3.31 0.29 2.06
N LYS A 321 3.11 1.46 1.44
CA LYS A 321 1.87 2.24 1.58
C LYS A 321 0.66 1.51 1.01
N VAL A 322 0.80 0.90 -0.17
CA VAL A 322 -0.27 0.09 -0.79
C VAL A 322 -0.53 -1.17 0.03
N LEU A 323 0.53 -1.81 0.55
CA LEU A 323 0.45 -3.02 1.38
C LEU A 323 0.22 -2.74 2.87
N LYS A 324 -0.19 -1.54 3.25
CA LYS A 324 -0.37 -1.16 4.66
C LYS A 324 -1.26 -2.16 5.39
N HIS A 325 -2.35 -2.62 4.79
CA HIS A 325 -3.30 -3.58 5.37
C HIS A 325 -2.67 -4.95 5.70
N VAL A 326 -1.57 -5.32 5.04
CA VAL A 326 -0.84 -6.57 5.33
C VAL A 326 0.01 -6.44 6.59
N PHE A 327 0.57 -5.25 6.85
CA PHE A 327 1.56 -5.05 7.90
C PHE A 327 1.04 -4.35 9.14
N ASP A 328 0.04 -3.50 9.01
CA ASP A 328 -0.52 -2.69 10.09
C ASP A 328 -1.18 -3.60 11.13
N PRO A 329 -0.65 -3.68 12.37
CA PRO A 329 -1.27 -4.47 13.45
C PRO A 329 -2.56 -3.83 13.98
N THR A 330 -2.85 -2.58 13.57
CA THR A 330 -4.06 -1.84 13.92
C THR A 330 -5.09 -1.82 12.79
N ALA A 331 -4.90 -2.65 11.76
CA ALA A 331 -5.85 -2.73 10.65
C ALA A 331 -7.22 -3.21 11.13
N ASP A 332 -8.25 -2.40 10.88
CA ASP A 332 -9.63 -2.69 11.28
C ASP A 332 -10.34 -3.71 10.37
N ARG A 333 -9.74 -4.07 9.23
CA ARG A 333 -10.29 -5.06 8.28
C ARG A 333 -9.56 -6.38 8.40
N SER A 334 -10.32 -7.46 8.34
CA SER A 334 -9.76 -8.81 8.37
C SER A 334 -9.07 -9.12 7.04
N CYS A 335 -7.78 -9.45 7.11
CA CYS A 335 -6.92 -9.66 5.95
C CYS A 335 -6.46 -11.12 5.88
N LYS A 336 -6.51 -11.73 4.70
CA LYS A 336 -5.83 -13.00 4.39
C LYS A 336 -4.75 -12.77 3.36
N THR A 337 -3.55 -13.26 3.64
CA THR A 337 -2.38 -13.05 2.79
C THR A 337 -1.73 -14.37 2.42
N VAL A 338 -1.43 -14.53 1.13
CA VAL A 338 -0.60 -15.63 0.61
C VAL A 338 0.68 -15.03 0.05
N VAL A 339 1.81 -15.61 0.45
CA VAL A 339 3.12 -15.22 -0.06
C VAL A 339 3.72 -16.40 -0.81
N VAL A 340 3.96 -16.21 -2.12
CA VAL A 340 4.62 -17.22 -2.96
C VAL A 340 6.07 -16.81 -3.19
N ALA A 341 6.97 -17.46 -2.46
CA ALA A 341 8.41 -17.32 -2.60
C ALA A 341 8.92 -18.13 -3.81
N CYS A 342 9.11 -17.48 -4.94
CA CYS A 342 9.66 -18.09 -6.15
C CYS A 342 11.19 -18.20 -6.05
N VAL A 343 11.71 -19.40 -6.26
CA VAL A 343 13.15 -19.71 -6.13
C VAL A 343 13.71 -20.33 -7.40
N ASN A 344 14.95 -19.96 -7.74
CA ASN A 344 15.70 -20.58 -8.84
C ASN A 344 16.39 -21.86 -8.33
N PRO A 345 16.26 -23.02 -9.02
CA PRO A 345 16.92 -24.26 -8.65
C PRO A 345 18.45 -24.22 -8.79
N SER A 346 19.02 -23.32 -9.58
CA SER A 346 20.45 -23.28 -9.88
C SER A 346 21.31 -23.07 -8.64
N PHE A 347 22.37 -23.87 -8.50
CA PHE A 347 23.38 -23.74 -7.44
C PHE A 347 24.12 -22.39 -7.45
N LEU A 348 24.17 -21.71 -8.60
CA LEU A 348 24.73 -20.36 -8.71
C LEU A 348 23.86 -19.33 -7.98
N ASP A 349 22.56 -19.61 -7.86
CA ASP A 349 21.54 -18.69 -7.34
C ASP A 349 21.10 -19.00 -5.91
N VAL A 350 21.71 -20.01 -5.28
CA VAL A 350 21.46 -20.36 -3.88
C VAL A 350 21.58 -19.16 -2.94
N GLY A 351 22.53 -18.25 -3.19
CA GLY A 351 22.66 -17.03 -2.39
C GLY A 351 21.42 -16.13 -2.42
N ALA A 352 20.77 -16.01 -3.58
CA ALA A 352 19.55 -15.23 -3.77
C ALA A 352 18.31 -15.99 -3.28
N SER A 353 18.17 -17.27 -3.61
CA SER A 353 17.11 -18.16 -3.08
C SER A 353 17.10 -18.20 -1.54
N LYS A 354 18.29 -18.23 -0.91
CA LYS A 354 18.44 -18.14 0.56
C LYS A 354 17.88 -16.85 1.12
N ASN A 355 18.11 -15.72 0.45
CA ASN A 355 17.55 -14.44 0.88
C ASN A 355 16.02 -14.48 0.76
N THR A 356 15.48 -14.93 -0.38
CA THR A 356 14.03 -15.05 -0.59
C THR A 356 13.36 -15.85 0.53
N LEU A 357 13.85 -17.06 0.81
CA LEU A 357 13.28 -17.96 1.82
C LEU A 357 13.45 -17.43 3.25
N ARG A 358 14.58 -16.81 3.56
CA ARG A 358 14.80 -16.20 4.87
C ARG A 358 13.76 -15.12 5.19
N TYR A 359 13.34 -14.33 4.20
CA TYR A 359 12.28 -13.34 4.39
C TYR A 359 10.88 -13.95 4.37
N GLY A 360 10.66 -14.97 3.54
CA GLY A 360 9.44 -15.77 3.56
C GLY A 360 9.17 -16.33 4.96
N GLU A 361 10.14 -17.00 5.57
CA GLU A 361 10.01 -17.58 6.91
C GLU A 361 9.70 -16.53 7.99
N MET A 362 10.21 -15.29 7.86
CA MET A 362 9.95 -14.20 8.81
C MET A 362 8.49 -13.70 8.80
N LEU A 363 7.70 -14.01 7.76
CA LEU A 363 6.30 -13.62 7.66
C LEU A 363 5.37 -14.53 8.47
N ARG A 364 5.87 -15.66 8.99
CA ARG A 364 5.07 -16.71 9.67
C ARG A 364 4.67 -16.31 11.10
N VAL A 365 4.31 -15.05 11.28
CA VAL A 365 3.99 -14.47 12.59
C VAL A 365 2.47 -14.54 12.79
N PRO A 366 1.95 -15.03 13.92
CA PRO A 366 0.52 -15.12 14.17
C PRO A 366 -0.12 -13.72 14.24
N VAL A 367 -1.23 -13.54 13.53
CA VAL A 367 -1.99 -12.27 13.58
C VAL A 367 -3.04 -12.38 14.70
N PRO A 368 -3.12 -11.40 15.62
CA PRO A 368 -4.23 -11.34 16.56
C PRO A 368 -5.54 -11.19 15.79
N LYS A 369 -6.53 -12.03 16.07
CA LYS A 369 -7.89 -11.85 15.54
C LYS A 369 -8.35 -10.43 15.89
N VAL A 370 -8.65 -9.63 14.86
CA VAL A 370 -9.19 -8.27 15.06
C VAL A 370 -10.53 -8.43 15.78
N ALA A 371 -10.54 -8.13 17.08
CA ALA A 371 -11.79 -8.08 17.83
C ALA A 371 -12.63 -6.95 17.23
N ALA A 372 -13.93 -7.18 17.06
CA ALA A 372 -14.84 -6.13 16.65
C ALA A 372 -14.59 -4.88 17.52
N PRO A 373 -14.44 -3.69 16.92
CA PRO A 373 -14.10 -2.49 17.66
C PRO A 373 -15.13 -2.32 18.78
N LYS A 374 -14.66 -2.27 20.02
CA LYS A 374 -15.53 -2.01 21.17
C LYS A 374 -16.16 -0.63 20.97
N TYR A 375 -17.46 -0.54 21.24
CA TYR A 375 -18.19 0.72 21.15
C TYR A 375 -17.48 1.80 21.96
N ASP A 376 -17.23 2.93 21.31
CA ASP A 376 -16.71 4.14 21.91
C ASP A 376 -17.60 5.32 21.49
N ALA A 377 -18.27 5.92 22.47
CA ALA A 377 -19.23 7.01 22.26
C ALA A 377 -18.61 8.26 21.61
N VAL A 378 -17.29 8.44 21.66
CA VAL A 378 -16.62 9.57 20.99
C VAL A 378 -16.01 9.19 19.64
N LYS A 379 -16.08 7.91 19.23
CA LYS A 379 -15.49 7.42 17.99
C LYS A 379 -16.55 6.80 17.07
N PRO A 380 -17.14 7.60 16.15
CA PRO A 380 -18.22 7.14 15.27
C PRO A 380 -17.91 5.92 14.41
N SER A 381 -16.64 5.67 14.09
CA SER A 381 -16.24 4.48 13.33
C SER A 381 -16.41 3.15 14.09
N THR A 382 -16.74 3.20 15.38
CA THR A 382 -17.01 2.02 16.22
C THR A 382 -18.50 1.73 16.43
N TRP A 383 -19.39 2.60 15.94
CA TRP A 383 -20.81 2.51 16.23
C TRP A 383 -21.51 1.51 15.33
N SER A 384 -22.30 0.64 15.93
CA SER A 384 -23.29 -0.19 15.24
C SER A 384 -24.39 0.66 14.59
N HIS A 385 -25.22 0.02 13.77
CA HIS A 385 -26.36 0.65 13.13
C HIS A 385 -27.32 1.25 14.16
N GLU A 386 -27.66 0.50 15.22
CA GLU A 386 -28.59 0.91 16.27
C GLU A 386 -28.04 2.13 17.04
N GLN A 387 -26.76 2.10 17.38
CA GLN A 387 -26.08 3.19 18.09
C GLN A 387 -25.98 4.45 17.24
N LEU A 388 -25.75 4.30 15.93
CA LEU A 388 -25.77 5.42 15.01
C LEU A 388 -27.17 6.04 14.92
N GLN A 389 -28.22 5.22 14.78
CA GLN A 389 -29.58 5.74 14.69
C GLN A 389 -30.01 6.49 15.95
N GLU A 390 -29.67 5.97 17.12
CA GLU A 390 -29.90 6.65 18.39
C GLU A 390 -29.14 7.99 18.46
N TRP A 391 -27.88 8.01 18.04
CA TRP A 391 -27.08 9.23 18.02
C TRP A 391 -27.67 10.27 17.07
N ILE A 392 -28.09 9.89 15.86
CA ILE A 392 -28.69 10.80 14.87
C ILE A 392 -29.92 11.46 15.48
N SER A 393 -30.85 10.66 16.00
CA SER A 393 -32.10 11.14 16.58
C SER A 393 -31.88 12.12 17.74
N LYS A 394 -30.83 11.91 18.54
CA LYS A 394 -30.47 12.78 19.67
C LYS A 394 -29.72 14.05 19.27
N ASN A 395 -29.04 14.06 18.13
CA ASN A 395 -28.05 15.08 17.79
C ASN A 395 -28.36 15.93 16.57
N SER A 396 -29.47 15.64 15.86
CA SER A 396 -29.87 16.28 14.60
C SER A 396 -30.58 17.63 14.75
N GLY A 397 -30.89 18.07 15.97
CA GLY A 397 -31.62 19.32 16.23
C GLY A 397 -33.13 19.18 16.04
N THR A 398 -33.81 20.31 15.80
CA THR A 398 -35.26 20.40 15.60
C THR A 398 -35.55 21.11 14.27
N PRO A 399 -36.32 20.50 13.34
CA PRO A 399 -36.90 19.16 13.41
C PRO A 399 -35.82 18.07 13.40
N ALA A 400 -36.10 16.92 14.01
CA ALA A 400 -35.13 15.82 14.06
C ALA A 400 -34.96 15.22 12.66
N ILE A 401 -33.71 15.04 12.22
CA ILE A 401 -33.41 14.33 10.97
C ILE A 401 -33.78 12.86 11.18
N SER A 402 -34.56 12.30 10.27
CA SER A 402 -34.96 10.90 10.37
C SER A 402 -33.73 10.00 10.20
N ALA A 403 -33.39 9.26 11.26
CA ALA A 403 -32.30 8.30 11.24
C ALA A 403 -32.51 7.18 10.22
N GLU A 404 -33.77 6.75 10.02
CA GLU A 404 -34.14 5.73 9.03
C GLU A 404 -33.95 6.21 7.59
N ILE A 405 -34.12 7.51 7.33
CA ILE A 405 -33.94 8.09 5.99
C ILE A 405 -32.46 8.39 5.73
N LEU A 406 -31.75 8.91 6.72
CA LEU A 406 -30.33 9.25 6.60
C LEU A 406 -29.44 8.00 6.56
N ALA A 407 -29.69 7.06 7.47
CA ALA A 407 -28.91 5.86 7.70
C ALA A 407 -29.85 4.63 7.84
N PRO A 408 -30.54 4.20 6.77
CA PRO A 408 -31.46 3.06 6.79
C PRO A 408 -30.81 1.74 7.22
N GLN A 409 -29.54 1.49 6.87
CA GLN A 409 -28.82 0.26 7.25
C GLN A 409 -27.34 0.50 7.62
N GLU A 410 -26.90 1.75 7.57
CA GLU A 410 -25.53 2.13 7.76
C GLU A 410 -25.13 2.06 9.24
N THR A 411 -23.90 1.65 9.48
CA THR A 411 -23.14 1.81 10.72
C THR A 411 -22.43 3.16 10.73
N GLY A 412 -21.90 3.60 11.89
CA GLY A 412 -21.23 4.90 11.98
C GLY A 412 -20.04 5.03 11.01
N LYS A 413 -19.29 3.95 10.79
CA LYS A 413 -18.21 3.88 9.80
C LYS A 413 -18.71 4.01 8.35
N GLN A 414 -19.85 3.39 8.03
CA GLN A 414 -20.42 3.42 6.68
C GLN A 414 -21.02 4.79 6.36
N LEU A 415 -21.74 5.40 7.32
CA LEU A 415 -22.26 6.75 7.17
C LEU A 415 -21.13 7.78 7.02
N LEU A 416 -20.01 7.59 7.71
CA LEU A 416 -18.80 8.42 7.58
C LEU A 416 -18.17 8.38 6.17
N ARG A 417 -18.45 7.33 5.40
CA ARG A 417 -17.94 7.15 4.02
C ARG A 417 -18.93 7.59 2.95
N LEU A 418 -20.14 7.96 3.36
CA LEU A 418 -21.15 8.43 2.44
C LEU A 418 -20.70 9.76 1.80
N PRO A 419 -20.77 9.91 0.47
CA PRO A 419 -20.47 11.20 -0.17
C PRO A 419 -21.30 12.33 0.45
N VAL A 420 -20.67 13.49 0.69
CA VAL A 420 -21.33 14.64 1.34
C VAL A 420 -22.62 15.06 0.64
N PRO A 421 -22.68 15.14 -0.71
CA PRO A 421 -23.94 15.44 -1.40
C PRO A 421 -25.03 14.42 -1.11
N GLU A 422 -24.70 13.12 -1.09
CA GLU A 422 -25.65 12.05 -0.80
C GLU A 422 -26.13 12.10 0.66
N PHE A 423 -25.23 12.38 1.62
CA PHE A 423 -25.60 12.60 3.03
C PHE A 423 -26.61 13.76 3.15
N ILE A 424 -26.32 14.90 2.52
CA ILE A 424 -27.18 16.09 2.55
C ILE A 424 -28.52 15.78 1.86
N THR A 425 -28.53 15.14 0.70
CA THR A 425 -29.75 14.76 -0.03
C THR A 425 -30.63 13.85 0.82
N ARG A 426 -30.06 12.90 1.57
CA ARG A 426 -30.83 12.05 2.48
C ARG A 426 -31.39 12.81 3.68
N CYS A 427 -30.63 13.73 4.28
CA CYS A 427 -31.16 14.61 5.32
C CYS A 427 -32.37 15.41 4.84
N LEU A 428 -32.29 15.99 3.63
CA LEU A 428 -33.35 16.81 3.01
C LEU A 428 -34.62 16.03 2.65
N LYS A 429 -34.56 14.70 2.58
CA LYS A 429 -35.75 13.85 2.44
C LYS A 429 -36.58 13.79 3.73
N THR A 430 -36.04 14.22 4.86
CA THR A 430 -36.80 14.40 6.09
C THR A 430 -37.62 15.70 5.99
N PRO A 431 -38.93 15.68 6.25
CA PRO A 431 -39.76 16.88 6.21
C PRO A 431 -39.18 18.00 7.09
N GLU A 432 -39.28 19.24 6.62
CA GLU A 432 -38.90 20.47 7.35
C GLU A 432 -37.40 20.64 7.64
N VAL A 433 -36.53 19.69 7.26
CA VAL A 433 -35.07 19.83 7.38
C VAL A 433 -34.52 20.73 6.28
N THR A 434 -33.75 21.75 6.66
CA THR A 434 -33.13 22.69 5.71
C THR A 434 -31.73 22.24 5.27
N MET A 435 -31.24 22.81 4.16
CA MET A 435 -29.89 22.54 3.65
C MET A 435 -28.81 22.97 4.64
N GLU A 436 -29.02 24.10 5.33
CA GLU A 436 -28.11 24.59 6.37
C GLU A 436 -28.04 23.63 7.56
N GLN A 437 -29.20 23.11 8.00
CA GLN A 437 -29.26 22.12 9.07
C GLN A 437 -28.58 20.81 8.67
N ALA A 438 -28.84 20.31 7.46
CA ALA A 438 -28.22 19.09 6.93
C ALA A 438 -26.69 19.22 6.85
N THR A 439 -26.20 20.36 6.39
CA THR A 439 -24.75 20.66 6.29
C THR A 439 -24.13 20.79 7.68
N ALA A 440 -24.75 21.52 8.59
CA ALA A 440 -24.27 21.65 9.97
C ALA A 440 -24.24 20.30 10.70
N PHE A 441 -25.23 19.44 10.46
CA PHE A 441 -25.28 18.11 11.03
C PHE A 441 -24.20 17.18 10.47
N GLN A 442 -23.97 17.20 9.14
CA GLN A 442 -22.87 16.48 8.51
C GLN A 442 -21.51 16.91 9.08
N LEU A 443 -21.28 18.22 9.23
CA LEU A 443 -20.06 18.77 9.82
C LEU A 443 -19.89 18.36 11.29
N LYS A 444 -20.97 18.34 12.07
CA LYS A 444 -20.97 17.88 13.46
C LYS A 444 -20.55 16.40 13.55
N PHE A 445 -21.11 15.55 12.71
CA PHE A 445 -20.77 14.13 12.65
C PHE A 445 -19.31 13.91 12.20
N TRP A 446 -18.86 14.64 11.18
CA TRP A 446 -17.47 14.59 10.70
C TRP A 446 -16.47 15.07 11.74
N ARG A 447 -16.76 16.19 12.41
CA ARG A 447 -15.91 16.74 13.47
C ARG A 447 -15.70 15.76 14.62
N LEU A 448 -16.75 15.05 15.02
CA LEU A 448 -16.67 14.01 16.03
C LEU A 448 -15.68 12.90 15.62
N HIS A 449 -15.69 12.49 14.34
CA HIS A 449 -14.68 11.56 13.84
C HIS A 449 -13.26 12.13 13.88
N VAL A 450 -13.06 13.38 13.43
CA VAL A 450 -11.74 14.03 13.44
C VAL A 450 -11.19 14.16 14.86
N ASP A 451 -12.02 14.58 15.82
CA ASP A 451 -11.62 14.73 17.22
C ASP A 451 -11.25 13.39 17.86
N SER A 452 -11.91 12.29 17.46
CA SER A 452 -11.59 10.93 17.93
C SER A 452 -10.20 10.42 17.51
N GLN A 453 -9.59 11.01 16.49
CA GLN A 453 -8.26 10.64 15.98
C GLN A 453 -7.12 11.38 16.69
N ARG A 454 -7.43 12.39 17.51
CA ARG A 454 -6.44 13.18 18.26
C ARG A 454 -5.98 12.41 19.51
N PRO A 455 -4.68 12.33 19.81
CA PRO A 455 -4.20 11.64 21.00
C PRO A 455 -4.69 12.35 22.28
N THR A 456 -5.43 11.63 23.13
CA THR A 456 -6.12 12.14 24.33
C THR A 456 -5.22 12.54 25.51
N ASN A 457 -3.89 12.60 25.34
CA ASN A 457 -2.95 12.94 26.41
C ASN A 457 -2.07 14.13 26.05
N VAL A 458 -2.63 15.34 26.19
CA VAL A 458 -1.83 16.52 26.51
C VAL A 458 -2.54 17.22 27.69
N LYS A 459 -2.12 16.90 28.92
CA LYS A 459 -2.40 17.79 30.05
C LYS A 459 -1.70 19.12 29.75
N PRO A 460 -2.34 20.29 29.93
CA PRO A 460 -1.68 21.57 29.77
C PRO A 460 -0.56 21.63 30.81
N LYS A 461 0.70 21.61 30.35
CA LYS A 461 1.85 21.83 31.22
C LYS A 461 1.81 23.31 31.62
N ALA A 462 1.74 23.57 32.92
CA ALA A 462 1.91 24.90 33.48
C ALA A 462 3.23 25.51 32.95
N GLU A 463 3.15 26.77 32.51
CA GLU A 463 4.29 27.52 31.99
C GLU A 463 5.41 27.62 33.05
N PRO A 464 6.67 27.33 32.70
CA PRO A 464 7.78 27.78 33.51
C PRO A 464 7.99 29.28 33.25
N LYS A 465 7.93 30.08 34.32
CA LYS A 465 8.45 31.45 34.29
C LYS A 465 9.96 31.38 34.08
N ASP A 466 10.42 31.84 32.92
CA ASP A 466 11.85 32.12 32.71
C ASP A 466 12.11 33.62 32.75
N THR A 467 12.86 34.01 33.77
CA THR A 467 13.63 35.24 33.85
C THR A 467 14.79 35.15 32.87
N ASN A 468 14.62 35.71 31.66
CA ASN A 468 15.67 36.45 30.95
C ASN A 468 15.15 36.90 29.58
N GLY A 469 15.12 38.22 29.37
CA GLY A 469 14.64 38.85 28.15
C GLY A 469 15.48 38.49 26.92
N LYS A 470 14.98 37.53 26.14
CA LYS A 470 15.30 37.38 24.72
C LYS A 470 14.01 37.14 23.93
N THR A 471 13.91 37.84 22.81
CA THR A 471 12.77 37.87 21.88
C THR A 471 12.47 36.50 21.25
N PRO A 472 11.20 36.19 20.93
CA PRO A 472 10.79 34.90 20.39
C PRO A 472 10.86 34.89 18.87
N SER A 473 12.01 34.56 18.27
CA SER A 473 12.10 34.33 16.81
C SER A 473 12.70 32.97 16.41
N ASP A 474 13.15 32.13 17.33
CA ASP A 474 13.97 30.94 16.98
C ASP A 474 13.38 29.57 17.40
N LYS A 475 12.07 29.45 17.64
CA LYS A 475 11.44 28.15 17.95
C LYS A 475 10.10 27.94 17.25
N LEU A 476 10.09 27.86 15.92
CA LEU A 476 8.96 27.29 15.18
C LEU A 476 9.31 25.91 14.61
N GLY A 477 8.95 24.86 15.35
CA GLY A 477 9.14 23.46 14.95
C GLY A 477 8.21 23.01 13.82
N GLN A 478 8.73 22.11 12.98
CA GLN A 478 8.16 21.49 11.77
C GLN A 478 6.95 20.54 12.02
N HIS A 479 6.00 20.89 12.88
CA HIS A 479 4.81 20.06 13.10
C HIS A 479 3.53 20.91 13.07
N GLY A 480 2.96 21.02 11.87
CA GLY A 480 1.63 21.55 11.60
C GLY A 480 1.28 21.27 10.14
N LEU A 481 0.33 20.37 9.90
CA LEU A 481 -0.12 19.99 8.55
C LEU A 481 -1.37 20.82 8.20
N SER A 482 -1.34 21.48 7.03
CA SER A 482 -2.47 22.15 6.35
C SER A 482 -2.98 23.49 6.95
N SER A 483 -3.53 24.35 6.08
CA SER A 483 -4.32 25.56 6.41
C SER A 483 -5.50 25.31 7.37
N ARG A 484 -5.84 24.05 7.62
CA ARG A 484 -6.99 23.63 8.43
C ARG A 484 -6.77 23.69 9.95
N ASP A 485 -5.58 24.05 10.42
CA ASP A 485 -5.25 24.17 11.85
C ASP A 485 -4.60 25.54 12.16
N PRO A 486 -5.37 26.65 12.16
CA PRO A 486 -4.86 27.89 12.72
C PRO A 486 -4.76 27.67 14.23
N ARG A 487 -3.55 27.52 14.77
CA ARG A 487 -3.36 27.71 16.21
C ARG A 487 -3.98 29.09 16.54
N PRO A 488 -4.78 29.23 17.62
CA PRO A 488 -5.41 30.52 17.96
C PRO A 488 -4.42 31.68 18.08
N GLU A 489 -3.16 31.36 18.41
CA GLU A 489 -2.02 32.28 18.49
C GLU A 489 -1.59 32.85 17.12
N MET A 490 -1.90 32.16 16.02
CA MET A 490 -1.47 32.52 14.66
C MET A 490 -2.40 33.50 13.94
N SER A 491 -3.62 33.74 14.45
CA SER A 491 -4.53 34.72 13.87
C SER A 491 -4.11 36.17 14.17
N GLN A 492 -3.19 36.37 15.13
CA GLN A 492 -2.61 37.67 15.46
C GLN A 492 -1.33 37.99 14.67
N VAL A 493 -0.76 37.01 13.96
CA VAL A 493 0.45 37.16 13.16
C VAL A 493 0.10 37.67 11.76
N PRO A 494 0.77 38.71 11.23
CA PRO A 494 0.53 39.21 9.88
C PRO A 494 0.59 38.11 8.80
N PHE A 495 -0.27 38.20 7.78
CA PHE A 495 -0.41 37.15 6.75
C PHE A 495 0.93 36.68 6.16
N LYS A 496 1.81 37.62 5.80
CA LYS A 496 3.09 37.30 5.15
C LYS A 496 4.07 36.56 6.08
N GLU A 497 3.93 36.74 7.38
CA GLU A 497 4.78 36.09 8.41
C GLU A 497 4.25 34.71 8.83
N ARG A 498 3.01 34.38 8.48
CA ARG A 498 2.38 33.07 8.80
C ARG A 498 2.39 32.06 7.64
N ILE A 499 2.90 32.44 6.45
CA ILE A 499 3.01 31.56 5.28
C ILE A 499 3.88 30.35 5.62
N ARG A 500 3.42 29.14 5.29
CA ARG A 500 4.12 27.89 5.59
C ARG A 500 3.72 26.76 4.63
N PRO A 501 4.53 25.70 4.51
CA PRO A 501 4.20 24.51 3.73
C PRO A 501 2.78 23.97 4.00
N GLY A 502 2.07 23.63 2.93
CA GLY A 502 0.69 23.14 2.98
C GLY A 502 -0.39 24.22 3.00
N MET A 503 -0.02 25.52 3.02
CA MET A 503 -0.98 26.59 2.82
C MET A 503 -1.33 26.79 1.35
N VAL A 504 -2.58 27.12 1.04
CA VAL A 504 -2.97 27.66 -0.27
C VAL A 504 -3.09 29.17 -0.15
N VAL A 505 -2.51 29.89 -1.09
CA VAL A 505 -2.48 31.37 -1.09
C VAL A 505 -2.90 31.92 -2.44
N SER A 506 -3.58 33.07 -2.41
CA SER A 506 -3.72 33.89 -3.60
C SER A 506 -2.39 34.58 -3.90
N TRP A 507 -1.98 34.50 -5.16
CA TRP A 507 -0.69 34.96 -5.63
C TRP A 507 -0.87 35.74 -6.92
N ASN A 508 -0.34 36.96 -7.00
CA ASN A 508 -0.43 37.80 -8.18
C ASN A 508 0.92 37.80 -8.93
N PRO A 509 1.16 36.83 -9.83
CA PRO A 509 2.45 36.67 -10.50
C PRO A 509 2.72 37.79 -11.52
N PRO A 510 3.99 38.18 -11.73
CA PRO A 510 4.40 39.01 -12.86
C PRO A 510 3.96 38.45 -14.22
N ASP A 511 3.74 39.35 -15.19
CA ASP A 511 3.17 39.04 -16.51
C ASP A 511 4.01 38.09 -17.38
N ASP A 512 5.26 37.83 -17.02
CA ASP A 512 6.22 36.95 -17.70
C ASP A 512 6.46 35.61 -16.98
N THR A 513 5.74 35.31 -15.90
CA THR A 513 5.96 34.09 -15.10
C THR A 513 5.75 32.80 -15.92
N PRO A 514 6.81 32.01 -16.20
CA PRO A 514 6.72 30.82 -17.03
C PRO A 514 5.97 29.70 -16.34
N GLY A 515 5.12 28.98 -17.07
CA GLY A 515 4.56 27.72 -16.59
C GLY A 515 3.59 27.87 -15.40
N PHE A 516 2.97 29.03 -15.20
CA PHE A 516 1.90 29.22 -14.23
C PHE A 516 0.51 29.18 -14.91
N TYR A 517 -0.51 28.68 -14.21
CA TYR A 517 -1.89 28.70 -14.70
C TYR A 517 -2.56 30.00 -14.27
N ARG A 518 -2.72 30.95 -15.19
CA ARG A 518 -3.45 32.19 -14.90
C ARG A 518 -4.95 31.94 -14.96
N LEU A 519 -5.59 32.17 -13.83
CA LEU A 519 -7.05 32.13 -13.69
C LEU A 519 -7.58 33.57 -13.75
N PRO A 520 -8.63 33.85 -14.56
CA PRO A 520 -9.25 35.16 -14.59
C PRO A 520 -9.72 35.58 -13.19
N GLY A 521 -9.12 36.65 -12.65
CA GLY A 521 -9.51 37.26 -11.37
C GLY A 521 -8.96 36.62 -10.10
N ARG A 522 -8.41 35.38 -10.11
CA ARG A 522 -7.92 34.74 -8.87
C ARG A 522 -6.88 33.64 -9.10
N ASN A 523 -5.61 34.00 -8.99
CA ASN A 523 -4.47 33.12 -9.17
C ASN A 523 -4.08 32.46 -7.84
N LEU A 524 -3.94 31.13 -7.81
CA LEU A 524 -3.72 30.36 -6.57
C LEU A 524 -2.45 29.49 -6.66
N VAL A 525 -1.76 29.33 -5.53
CA VAL A 525 -0.64 28.39 -5.39
C VAL A 525 -0.67 27.68 -4.04
N THR A 526 -0.16 26.45 -3.99
CA THR A 526 0.05 25.69 -2.74
C THR A 526 1.51 25.75 -2.33
N ILE A 527 1.81 26.23 -1.13
CA ILE A 527 3.18 26.32 -0.59
C ILE A 527 3.73 24.90 -0.35
N LEU A 528 4.88 24.57 -0.94
CA LEU A 528 5.53 23.27 -0.76
C LEU A 528 6.69 23.36 0.24
N SER A 529 7.58 24.33 0.04
CA SER A 529 8.76 24.54 0.87
C SER A 529 9.26 25.98 0.74
N LEU A 530 10.00 26.43 1.76
CA LEU A 530 10.77 27.67 1.68
C LEU A 530 11.89 27.50 0.64
N GLU A 531 12.04 28.47 -0.27
CA GLU A 531 13.13 28.47 -1.26
C GLU A 531 14.26 29.41 -0.81
N ASP A 532 13.91 30.63 -0.36
CA ASP A 532 14.80 31.61 0.27
C ASP A 532 14.02 32.45 1.31
N GLU A 533 14.65 33.43 1.94
CA GLU A 533 14.02 34.28 2.98
C GLU A 533 12.79 35.07 2.50
N THR A 534 12.62 35.23 1.19
CA THR A 534 11.59 36.08 0.56
C THR A 534 10.70 35.34 -0.44
N SER A 535 10.93 34.04 -0.65
CA SER A 535 10.25 33.26 -1.67
C SER A 535 9.99 31.81 -1.28
N TYR A 536 8.92 31.24 -1.84
CA TYR A 536 8.51 29.87 -1.62
C TYR A 536 8.42 29.11 -2.93
N ARG A 537 8.83 27.85 -2.88
CA ARG A 537 8.53 26.87 -3.92
C ARG A 537 7.09 26.42 -3.74
N CYS A 538 6.30 26.58 -4.80
CA CYS A 538 4.86 26.37 -4.75
C CYS A 538 4.39 25.46 -5.89
N ALA A 539 3.34 24.68 -5.66
CA ALA A 539 2.60 24.00 -6.71
C ALA A 539 1.54 24.93 -7.30
N SER A 540 1.40 24.91 -8.62
CA SER A 540 0.37 25.65 -9.33
C SER A 540 -1.01 25.07 -9.04
N VAL A 541 -1.98 25.94 -8.74
CA VAL A 541 -3.39 25.56 -8.62
C VAL A 541 -4.12 26.11 -9.84
N GLY A 542 -4.71 25.20 -10.62
CA GLY A 542 -5.42 25.55 -11.85
C GLY A 542 -6.88 25.11 -11.80
N PRO A 543 -7.63 25.29 -12.89
CA PRO A 543 -9.01 24.85 -12.95
C PRO A 543 -9.07 23.32 -12.87
N GLY A 544 -10.02 22.83 -12.09
CA GLY A 544 -10.41 21.43 -12.03
C GLY A 544 -11.26 21.05 -13.25
N PHE A 545 -11.66 19.78 -13.32
CA PHE A 545 -12.49 19.27 -14.43
C PHE A 545 -13.92 19.84 -14.40
N ILE A 546 -14.38 20.32 -13.24
CA ILE A 546 -15.72 20.87 -13.02
C ILE A 546 -15.64 22.39 -12.90
N PRO A 547 -16.59 23.15 -13.48
CA PRO A 547 -16.63 24.61 -13.32
C PRO A 547 -16.62 25.04 -11.85
N GLY A 548 -15.75 25.99 -11.49
CA GLY A 548 -15.58 26.46 -10.11
C GLY A 548 -14.75 25.54 -9.20
N ALA A 549 -14.31 24.37 -9.70
CA ALA A 549 -13.38 23.50 -9.00
C ALA A 549 -11.93 23.85 -9.35
N PHE A 550 -11.02 23.43 -8.48
CA PHE A 550 -9.58 23.61 -8.59
C PHE A 550 -8.88 22.25 -8.59
N ALA A 551 -7.70 22.21 -9.20
CA ALA A 551 -6.79 21.08 -9.15
C ALA A 551 -5.39 21.57 -8.76
N VAL A 552 -4.77 20.84 -7.82
CA VAL A 552 -3.40 21.11 -7.38
C VAL A 552 -2.43 20.30 -8.24
N TYR A 553 -1.60 20.99 -9.02
CA TYR A 553 -0.67 20.38 -9.96
C TYR A 553 0.73 20.31 -9.33
N LEU A 554 0.97 19.34 -8.44
CA LEU A 554 2.25 19.20 -7.71
C LEU A 554 3.48 19.06 -8.62
N TRP A 555 3.30 18.52 -9.83
CA TRP A 555 4.36 18.40 -10.84
C TRP A 555 4.69 19.71 -11.55
N LYS A 556 3.86 20.74 -11.40
CA LYS A 556 4.02 22.04 -12.04
C LYS A 556 4.29 23.08 -10.97
N GLN A 557 5.58 23.27 -10.70
CA GLN A 557 6.05 24.13 -9.62
C GLN A 557 6.49 25.49 -10.14
N VAL A 558 6.30 26.50 -9.30
CA VAL A 558 6.72 27.89 -9.52
C VAL A 558 7.38 28.41 -8.26
N VAL A 559 8.28 29.39 -8.42
CA VAL A 559 8.84 30.14 -7.28
C VAL A 559 8.02 31.40 -7.15
N ALA A 560 7.33 31.53 -6.02
CA ALA A 560 6.46 32.67 -5.72
C ALA A 560 7.09 33.51 -4.60
N LYS A 561 7.34 34.79 -4.89
CA LYS A 561 7.81 35.73 -3.88
C LYS A 561 6.68 36.14 -2.95
N VAL A 562 7.00 36.27 -1.66
CA VAL A 562 6.06 36.67 -0.59
C VAL A 562 5.45 38.04 -0.85
N GLU A 563 6.18 38.94 -1.53
CA GLU A 563 5.68 40.27 -1.87
C GLU A 563 4.39 40.24 -2.71
N HIS A 564 4.25 39.22 -3.57
CA HIS A 564 3.13 38.99 -4.48
C HIS A 564 2.02 38.10 -3.91
N MET A 565 2.15 37.63 -2.67
CA MET A 565 1.11 36.84 -2.01
C MET A 565 0.16 37.78 -1.26
N GLU A 566 -1.15 37.58 -1.46
CA GLU A 566 -2.16 38.54 -1.02
C GLU A 566 -2.99 38.03 0.16
N ALA A 567 -3.47 36.77 0.10
CA ALA A 567 -4.30 36.18 1.14
C ALA A 567 -4.15 34.67 1.20
N GLU A 568 -4.54 34.08 2.34
CA GLU A 568 -4.76 32.64 2.43
C GLU A 568 -6.12 32.30 1.81
N VAL A 569 -6.16 31.17 1.11
CA VAL A 569 -7.37 30.61 0.52
C VAL A 569 -7.55 29.21 1.07
N LEU A 570 -8.76 28.85 1.47
CA LEU A 570 -9.06 27.51 1.94
C LEU A 570 -9.63 26.70 0.77
N LEU A 571 -8.95 25.61 0.44
CA LEU A 571 -9.43 24.63 -0.54
C LEU A 571 -9.79 23.33 0.17
N GLU A 572 -11.01 22.87 -0.02
CA GLU A 572 -11.48 21.57 0.47
C GLU A 572 -11.53 20.56 -0.69
N TYR A 573 -11.05 19.35 -0.44
CA TYR A 573 -11.05 18.29 -1.44
C TYR A 573 -12.36 17.50 -1.39
N ASP A 574 -13.13 17.54 -2.48
CA ASP A 574 -14.28 16.68 -2.68
C ASP A 574 -13.81 15.31 -3.19
N VAL A 575 -14.00 14.28 -2.36
CA VAL A 575 -13.58 12.90 -2.64
C VAL A 575 -14.42 12.26 -3.77
N ALA A 576 -15.70 12.62 -3.89
CA ALA A 576 -16.59 12.08 -4.91
C ALA A 576 -16.26 12.67 -6.30
N MET A 577 -15.99 13.97 -6.35
CA MET A 577 -15.69 14.68 -7.59
C MET A 577 -14.19 14.75 -7.91
N ARG A 578 -13.35 14.23 -7.01
CA ARG A 578 -11.88 14.22 -7.07
C ARG A 578 -11.29 15.61 -7.38
N SER A 579 -11.91 16.68 -6.90
CA SER A 579 -11.56 18.07 -7.20
C SER A 579 -11.56 18.93 -5.94
N TYR A 580 -10.81 20.03 -5.94
CA TYR A 580 -10.78 20.98 -4.82
C TYR A 580 -11.82 22.09 -5.03
N TYR A 581 -12.39 22.62 -3.95
CA TYR A 581 -13.33 23.74 -3.98
C TYR A 581 -12.92 24.79 -2.96
N GLU A 582 -13.14 26.05 -3.28
CA GLU A 582 -12.91 27.12 -2.32
C GLU A 582 -14.01 27.12 -1.25
N THR A 583 -13.60 27.18 0.01
CA THR A 583 -14.51 27.33 1.16
C THR A 583 -14.36 28.73 1.74
N VAL A 584 -15.48 29.38 2.04
CA VAL A 584 -15.54 30.73 2.63
C VAL A 584 -15.03 30.74 4.06
#